data_AF-A0A8S2M9D9-F1
#
_entry.id   AF-A0A8S2M9D9-F1
#
_cell.length_a   1.000
_cell.length_b   1.000
_cell.length_c   1.000
_cell.angle_alpha   90.00
_cell.angle_beta   90.00
_cell.angle_gamma   90.00
#
_symmetry.space_group_name_H-M   'P 1'
#
loop_
_entity.id
_entity.type
_entity.pdbx_description
1 polymer ?
#
loop_
_entity_poly.entity_id
_entity_poly.type
_entity_poly.pdbx_seq_one_letter_code
_entity_poly.pdbx_strand_id
1 'polypeptide(L)'
;MLGISEFSSHPGYQFYIDDNKTRQIELDLALEKNILNNEIDCIHLLLEKKEHIPCHLLNKYDKCIYVWLLGKRLTFNVALEFSQNRLRGLLVAVINSDIYFDKTIRLLKIISEMKNKLIALSVIEANNDGRTRDIRCSQQYIGSHDTYIFKPPIKNFQEVYNETNIYVGGVGGGENRIMFELENKSGIISYNPCKLIKAYHSHESNVRHGDRNYRADSNKRTVWIPPIDKLP
;
A
#
# COMPACT_ATOMS: atom_id res chain seq x y z
N MET A 1 -6.22 -5.10 -4.51
CA MET A 1 -6.24 -5.56 -3.10
C MET A 1 -6.71 -7.01 -3.05
N LEU A 2 -6.25 -7.87 -2.12
CA LEU A 2 -6.19 -9.34 -2.32
C LEU A 2 -6.64 -10.29 -1.20
N GLY A 3 -7.01 -11.52 -1.60
CA GLY A 3 -7.29 -12.74 -0.81
C GLY A 3 -6.55 -13.97 -1.44
N ILE A 4 -6.58 -15.24 -1.00
CA ILE A 4 -7.08 -16.07 0.16
C ILE A 4 -6.21 -17.37 0.13
N SER A 5 -5.70 -18.03 1.19
CA SER A 5 -5.79 -17.98 2.67
C SER A 5 -4.43 -18.33 3.35
N GLU A 6 -4.38 -18.36 4.70
CA GLU A 6 -3.30 -18.85 5.59
C GLU A 6 -1.84 -18.38 5.35
N PHE A 7 -1.34 -17.52 6.24
CA PHE A 7 0.07 -17.07 6.35
C PHE A 7 0.75 -16.62 5.04
N SER A 8 -0.04 -16.00 4.17
CA SER A 8 0.29 -15.50 2.83
C SER A 8 0.25 -13.96 2.80
N SER A 9 1.02 -13.30 1.93
CA SER A 9 1.17 -11.83 1.88
C SER A 9 0.85 -11.23 0.51
N HIS A 10 0.10 -10.12 0.47
CA HIS A 10 -0.79 -9.88 -0.67
C HIS A 10 -1.11 -8.36 -0.92
N PRO A 11 -0.42 -7.66 -1.85
CA PRO A 11 -0.54 -6.21 -2.10
C PRO A 11 -1.52 -5.73 -3.18
N GLY A 12 -2.35 -4.75 -2.84
CA GLY A 12 -3.26 -4.06 -3.75
C GLY A 12 -2.69 -2.77 -4.34
N TYR A 13 -2.72 -2.68 -5.68
CA TYR A 13 -2.23 -1.56 -6.47
C TYR A 13 -3.40 -0.74 -7.03
N GLN A 14 -3.21 0.57 -7.14
CA GLN A 14 -3.98 1.43 -8.05
C GLN A 14 -3.14 1.71 -9.29
N PHE A 15 -2.94 0.71 -10.16
CA PHE A 15 -2.09 0.90 -11.33
C PHE A 15 -2.77 1.83 -12.36
N TYR A 16 -1.98 2.62 -13.07
CA TYR A 16 -2.42 3.53 -14.11
C TYR A 16 -1.33 3.66 -15.18
N ILE A 17 -1.71 4.15 -16.36
CA ILE A 17 -0.74 4.60 -17.36
C ILE A 17 -0.51 6.10 -17.18
N ASP A 18 0.74 6.52 -17.15
CA ASP A 18 1.18 7.91 -17.08
C ASP A 18 1.68 8.38 -18.46
N ASP A 19 1.26 9.58 -18.89
CA ASP A 19 1.75 10.19 -20.14
C ASP A 19 3.27 10.48 -20.08
N ASN A 20 3.84 10.62 -18.88
CA ASN A 20 5.27 10.74 -18.68
C ASN A 20 5.95 9.36 -18.71
N LYS A 21 6.69 9.09 -19.78
CA LYS A 21 7.39 7.81 -20.01
C LYS A 21 8.36 7.41 -18.88
N THR A 22 9.06 8.36 -18.26
CA THR A 22 9.95 8.06 -17.13
C THR A 22 9.14 7.61 -15.92
N ARG A 23 7.99 8.24 -15.67
CA ARG A 23 7.06 7.84 -14.62
C ARG A 23 6.42 6.47 -14.91
N GLN A 24 6.09 6.18 -16.17
CA GLN A 24 5.60 4.84 -16.53
C GLN A 24 6.63 3.74 -16.24
N ILE A 25 7.91 3.98 -16.53
CA ILE A 25 8.99 3.02 -16.25
C ILE A 25 9.09 2.71 -14.74
N GLU A 26 8.89 3.70 -13.87
CA GLU A 26 8.86 3.48 -12.40
C GLU A 26 7.67 2.62 -11.96
N LEU A 27 6.48 2.87 -12.49
CA LEU A 27 5.27 2.11 -12.19
C LEU A 27 5.35 0.67 -12.71
N ASP A 28 5.87 0.49 -13.93
CA ASP A 28 6.13 -0.82 -14.53
C ASP A 28 7.19 -1.60 -13.73
N LEU A 29 8.30 -0.94 -13.36
CA LEU A 29 9.37 -1.52 -12.54
C LEU A 29 8.84 -1.96 -11.18
N ALA A 30 8.10 -1.11 -10.48
CA ALA A 30 7.49 -1.44 -9.19
C ALA A 30 6.53 -2.64 -9.32
N LEU A 31 5.63 -2.65 -10.31
CA LEU A 31 4.74 -3.79 -10.53
C LEU A 31 5.51 -5.08 -10.88
N GLU A 32 6.50 -5.02 -11.78
CA GLU A 32 7.32 -6.17 -12.18
C GLU A 32 8.10 -6.76 -10.99
N LYS A 33 8.70 -5.92 -10.13
CA LYS A 33 9.40 -6.38 -8.91
C LYS A 33 8.48 -7.16 -7.97
N ASN A 34 7.21 -6.76 -7.86
CA ASN A 34 6.24 -7.44 -7.01
C ASN A 34 5.67 -8.72 -7.66
N ILE A 35 5.49 -8.73 -8.98
CA ILE A 35 5.15 -9.96 -9.72
C ILE A 35 6.23 -11.01 -9.48
N LEU A 36 7.50 -10.63 -9.61
CA LEU A 36 8.67 -11.48 -9.39
C LEU A 36 8.96 -11.83 -7.91
N ASN A 37 8.27 -11.25 -6.94
CA ASN A 37 8.48 -11.54 -5.53
C ASN A 37 7.67 -12.77 -5.11
N ASN A 38 8.35 -13.90 -4.89
CA ASN A 38 7.72 -15.17 -4.50
C ASN A 38 7.13 -15.18 -3.08
N GLU A 39 7.38 -14.16 -2.27
CA GLU A 39 6.74 -14.00 -0.96
C GLU A 39 5.39 -13.28 -1.04
N ILE A 40 5.04 -12.77 -2.23
CA ILE A 40 3.73 -12.26 -2.61
C ILE A 40 3.00 -13.35 -3.40
N ASP A 41 1.88 -13.84 -2.88
CA ASP A 41 1.24 -15.04 -3.44
C ASP A 41 0.34 -14.71 -4.66
N CYS A 42 -0.40 -13.60 -4.61
CA CYS A 42 -1.20 -13.07 -5.71
C CYS A 42 -1.11 -11.53 -5.80
N ILE A 43 -1.54 -10.93 -6.93
CA ILE A 43 -1.74 -9.49 -7.12
C ILE A 43 -3.20 -9.18 -7.54
N HIS A 44 -3.83 -8.12 -7.03
CA HIS A 44 -5.08 -7.58 -7.61
C HIS A 44 -4.86 -6.11 -7.95
N LEU A 45 -4.95 -5.78 -9.25
CA LEU A 45 -4.91 -4.42 -9.77
C LEU A 45 -6.32 -3.82 -9.71
N LEU A 46 -6.46 -2.68 -9.02
CA LEU A 46 -7.70 -1.90 -8.94
C LEU A 46 -7.56 -0.67 -9.84
N LEU A 47 -8.07 -0.77 -11.07
CA LEU A 47 -7.85 0.19 -12.14
C LEU A 47 -9.03 1.15 -12.29
N GLU A 48 -8.73 2.42 -12.60
CA GLU A 48 -9.77 3.40 -12.96
C GLU A 48 -10.43 3.06 -14.31
N LYS A 49 -9.62 2.71 -15.32
CA LYS A 49 -10.03 2.54 -16.73
C LYS A 49 -9.47 1.24 -17.33
N LYS A 50 -10.04 0.78 -18.45
CA LYS A 50 -9.61 -0.46 -19.14
C LYS A 50 -8.26 -0.29 -19.82
N GLU A 51 -7.94 0.92 -20.23
CA GLU A 51 -6.71 1.31 -20.92
C GLU A 51 -5.49 1.15 -20.00
N HIS A 52 -5.70 1.18 -18.68
CA HIS A 52 -4.65 1.05 -17.67
C HIS A 52 -4.21 -0.42 -17.41
N ILE A 53 -4.66 -1.41 -18.20
CA ILE A 53 -4.28 -2.81 -17.99
C ILE A 53 -2.85 -3.04 -18.52
N PRO A 54 -1.87 -3.43 -17.68
CA PRO A 54 -0.47 -3.61 -18.10
C PRO A 54 -0.25 -4.95 -18.80
N CYS A 55 -0.87 -5.14 -19.97
CA CYS A 55 -0.84 -6.39 -20.74
C CYS A 55 0.59 -6.90 -21.04
N HIS A 56 1.57 -6.00 -21.13
CA HIS A 56 3.00 -6.30 -21.33
C HIS A 56 3.66 -6.99 -20.13
N LEU A 57 3.13 -6.78 -18.92
CA LEU A 57 3.57 -7.46 -17.70
C LEU A 57 2.70 -8.68 -17.38
N LEU A 58 1.37 -8.57 -17.56
CA LEU A 58 0.43 -9.66 -17.25
C LEU A 58 0.67 -10.92 -18.09
N ASN A 59 1.02 -10.77 -19.38
CA ASN A 59 1.24 -11.89 -20.28
C ASN A 59 2.68 -12.46 -20.21
N LYS A 60 3.54 -11.91 -19.35
CA LYS A 60 4.98 -12.21 -19.29
C LYS A 60 5.35 -13.19 -18.17
N TYR A 61 4.49 -13.37 -17.16
CA TYR A 61 4.80 -14.06 -15.93
C TYR A 61 3.65 -14.96 -15.46
N ASP A 62 3.97 -16.19 -15.07
CA ASP A 62 3.03 -17.08 -14.37
C ASP A 62 2.90 -16.61 -12.90
N LYS A 63 1.97 -15.68 -12.70
CA LYS A 63 1.63 -15.11 -11.39
C LYS A 63 0.11 -15.03 -11.30
N CYS A 64 -0.41 -15.35 -10.13
CA CYS A 64 -1.81 -15.11 -9.80
C CYS A 64 -2.11 -13.60 -9.82
N ILE A 65 -2.69 -13.07 -10.90
CA ILE A 65 -3.06 -11.65 -11.02
C ILE A 65 -4.53 -11.49 -11.43
N TYR A 66 -5.28 -10.71 -10.65
CA TYR A 66 -6.66 -10.33 -10.95
C TYR A 66 -6.78 -8.85 -11.30
N VAL A 67 -7.59 -8.53 -12.30
CA VAL A 67 -7.82 -7.15 -12.79
C VAL A 67 -9.26 -6.73 -12.49
N TRP A 68 -9.43 -5.57 -11.89
CA TRP A 68 -10.74 -5.02 -11.50
C TRP A 68 -10.87 -3.59 -12.02
N LEU A 69 -11.88 -3.34 -12.84
CA LEU A 69 -12.20 -2.00 -13.34
C LEU A 69 -13.19 -1.32 -12.39
N LEU A 70 -12.82 -0.17 -11.84
CA LEU A 70 -13.63 0.59 -10.89
C LEU A 70 -14.49 1.67 -11.56
N GLY A 71 -14.09 2.15 -12.74
CA GLY A 71 -14.68 3.33 -13.40
C GLY A 71 -14.40 4.67 -12.69
N LYS A 72 -13.56 4.66 -11.64
CA LYS A 72 -13.21 5.83 -10.81
C LYS A 72 -11.84 5.67 -10.17
N ARG A 73 -11.18 6.78 -9.83
CA ARG A 73 -9.93 6.81 -9.04
C ARG A 73 -10.15 6.09 -7.71
N LEU A 74 -9.19 5.26 -7.29
CA LEU A 74 -9.31 4.51 -6.04
C LEU A 74 -9.31 5.44 -4.83
N THR A 75 -10.25 5.22 -3.91
CA THR A 75 -10.32 5.85 -2.59
C THR A 75 -10.12 4.81 -1.50
N PHE A 76 -9.60 5.20 -0.35
CA PHE A 76 -9.29 4.27 0.73
C PHE A 76 -10.53 3.53 1.26
N ASN A 77 -11.70 4.16 1.33
CA ASN A 77 -12.93 3.48 1.72
C ASN A 77 -13.32 2.34 0.74
N VAL A 78 -13.30 2.59 -0.57
CA VAL A 78 -13.52 1.58 -1.64
C VAL A 78 -12.42 0.50 -1.60
N ALA A 79 -11.19 0.90 -1.29
CA ALA A 79 -10.08 -0.02 -1.12
C ALA A 79 -10.37 -0.98 0.06
N LEU A 80 -10.58 -0.46 1.27
CA LEU A 80 -10.87 -1.22 2.47
C LEU A 80 -12.14 -2.08 2.32
N GLU A 81 -13.19 -1.57 1.65
CA GLU A 81 -14.42 -2.30 1.31
C GLU A 81 -14.12 -3.56 0.47
N PHE A 82 -13.27 -3.43 -0.54
CA PHE A 82 -12.83 -4.57 -1.35
C PHE A 82 -12.18 -5.64 -0.45
N SER A 83 -11.38 -5.25 0.55
CA SER A 83 -10.85 -6.11 1.62
C SER A 83 -11.93 -6.82 2.45
N GLN A 84 -12.90 -6.07 2.96
CA GLN A 84 -13.98 -6.61 3.81
C GLN A 84 -14.84 -7.66 3.10
N ASN A 85 -15.05 -7.48 1.80
CA ASN A 85 -16.05 -8.21 1.03
C ASN A 85 -15.47 -9.39 0.24
N ARG A 86 -14.24 -9.28 -0.27
CA ARG A 86 -13.65 -10.32 -1.14
C ARG A 86 -12.54 -11.13 -0.48
N LEU A 87 -11.98 -10.67 0.64
CA LEU A 87 -10.59 -11.00 1.01
C LEU A 87 -10.40 -11.37 2.50
N ARG A 88 -11.49 -11.81 3.13
CA ARG A 88 -11.59 -12.04 4.57
C ARG A 88 -10.61 -13.12 5.04
N GLY A 89 -9.95 -12.88 6.16
CA GLY A 89 -9.01 -13.82 6.79
C GLY A 89 -7.57 -13.75 6.27
N LEU A 90 -7.29 -12.95 5.26
CA LEU A 90 -5.93 -12.79 4.71
C LEU A 90 -5.08 -11.75 5.42
N LEU A 91 -3.81 -11.68 5.05
CA LEU A 91 -2.96 -10.52 5.34
C LEU A 91 -2.76 -9.69 4.07
N VAL A 92 -3.37 -8.52 4.04
CA VAL A 92 -3.58 -7.71 2.84
C VAL A 92 -2.81 -6.42 2.95
N ALA A 93 -1.96 -6.13 1.96
CA ALA A 93 -1.33 -4.83 1.81
C ALA A 93 -2.12 -3.94 0.84
N VAL A 94 -2.06 -2.63 1.06
CA VAL A 94 -2.62 -1.58 0.19
C VAL A 94 -1.51 -0.58 -0.02
N ILE A 95 -1.10 -0.35 -1.27
CA ILE A 95 0.11 0.41 -1.58
C ILE A 95 -0.11 1.34 -2.78
N ASN A 96 0.70 2.41 -2.84
CA ASN A 96 0.82 3.21 -4.06
C ASN A 96 1.57 2.39 -5.14
N SER A 97 1.30 2.65 -6.42
CA SER A 97 1.81 1.81 -7.53
C SER A 97 3.29 2.01 -7.88
N ASP A 98 3.96 2.93 -7.20
CA ASP A 98 5.41 3.12 -7.18
C ASP A 98 6.10 2.26 -6.11
N ILE A 99 5.34 1.55 -5.27
CA ILE A 99 5.89 0.75 -4.18
C ILE A 99 6.16 -0.70 -4.60
N TYR A 100 7.32 -1.23 -4.18
CA TYR A 100 7.60 -2.66 -4.23
C TYR A 100 8.27 -3.21 -2.97
N PHE A 101 8.14 -4.52 -2.78
CA PHE A 101 8.71 -5.24 -1.65
C PHE A 101 9.86 -6.15 -2.10
N ASP A 102 10.84 -6.37 -1.22
CA ASP A 102 11.78 -7.49 -1.36
C ASP A 102 11.33 -8.73 -0.56
N LYS A 103 12.21 -9.73 -0.47
CA LYS A 103 11.97 -10.97 0.29
C LYS A 103 11.73 -10.78 1.80
N THR A 104 12.03 -9.62 2.39
CA THR A 104 11.78 -9.38 3.83
C THR A 104 10.29 -9.30 4.17
N ILE A 105 9.41 -9.10 3.19
CA ILE A 105 7.95 -9.12 3.37
C ILE A 105 7.45 -10.43 4.00
N ARG A 106 8.19 -11.54 3.83
CA ARG A 106 7.93 -12.83 4.48
C ARG A 106 7.97 -12.79 6.00
N LEU A 107 8.62 -11.80 6.62
CA LEU A 107 8.63 -11.66 8.08
C LEU A 107 7.22 -11.39 8.63
N LEU A 108 6.30 -10.87 7.80
CA LEU A 108 4.88 -10.80 8.12
C LEU A 108 4.27 -12.19 8.45
N LYS A 109 4.76 -13.25 7.82
CA LYS A 109 4.30 -14.64 8.06
C LYS A 109 4.67 -15.15 9.46
N ILE A 110 5.60 -14.46 10.13
CA ILE A 110 6.08 -14.76 11.50
C ILE A 110 5.29 -13.95 12.55
N ILE A 111 4.54 -12.92 12.15
CA ILE A 111 3.68 -12.15 13.08
C ILE A 111 2.47 -13.03 13.47
N SER A 112 2.57 -13.66 14.64
CA SER A 112 1.67 -14.73 15.10
C SER A 112 0.19 -14.36 15.13
N GLU A 113 -0.13 -13.09 15.39
CA GLU A 113 -1.46 -12.54 15.18
C GLU A 113 -1.39 -11.15 14.55
N MET A 114 -1.97 -11.02 13.35
CA MET A 114 -2.17 -9.75 12.61
C MET A 114 -3.57 -9.14 12.80
N LYS A 115 -4.41 -9.76 13.64
CA LYS A 115 -5.73 -9.24 14.00
C LYS A 115 -5.58 -7.93 14.77
N ASN A 116 -6.38 -6.93 14.44
CA ASN A 116 -6.32 -5.58 15.02
C ASN A 116 -4.93 -4.91 14.91
N LYS A 117 -4.05 -5.35 14.00
CA LYS A 117 -2.77 -4.70 13.72
C LYS A 117 -2.77 -4.11 12.31
N LEU A 118 -2.13 -2.95 12.19
CA LEU A 118 -1.76 -2.33 10.92
C LEU A 118 -0.24 -2.21 10.87
N ILE A 119 0.38 -2.78 9.84
CA ILE A 119 1.79 -2.51 9.53
C ILE A 119 1.83 -1.37 8.52
N ALA A 120 2.17 -0.17 9.00
CA ALA A 120 2.30 1.04 8.20
C ALA A 120 3.78 1.29 7.93
N LEU A 121 4.28 0.94 6.74
CA LEU A 121 5.72 0.98 6.46
C LEU A 121 6.16 2.33 5.89
N SER A 122 7.19 2.92 6.49
CA SER A 122 8.02 3.93 5.82
C SER A 122 8.86 3.28 4.72
N VAL A 123 9.00 3.95 3.58
CA VAL A 123 9.51 3.37 2.33
C VAL A 123 10.91 3.87 1.96
N ILE A 124 11.80 2.99 1.51
CA ILE A 124 13.16 3.35 1.09
C ILE A 124 13.10 3.94 -0.33
N GLU A 125 13.70 5.11 -0.57
CA GLU A 125 13.80 5.65 -1.93
C GLU A 125 14.69 4.72 -2.78
N ALA A 126 14.21 4.31 -3.95
CA ALA A 126 14.93 3.45 -4.88
C ALA A 126 15.06 4.10 -6.26
N ASN A 127 16.31 4.24 -6.72
CA ASN A 127 16.64 4.67 -8.07
C ASN A 127 16.45 3.50 -9.05
N ASN A 128 16.27 3.83 -10.34
CA ASN A 128 16.09 2.82 -11.38
C ASN A 128 17.37 1.97 -11.64
N ASP A 129 18.53 2.45 -11.21
CA ASP A 129 19.79 1.69 -11.20
C ASP A 129 19.94 0.72 -10.01
N GLY A 130 18.93 0.64 -9.14
CA GLY A 130 18.91 -0.21 -7.95
C GLY A 130 19.62 0.36 -6.72
N ARG A 131 20.15 1.59 -6.78
CA ARG A 131 20.67 2.29 -5.58
C ARG A 131 19.53 2.72 -4.68
N THR A 132 19.77 2.68 -3.37
CA THR A 132 18.74 2.91 -2.35
C THR A 132 19.18 3.98 -1.35
N ARG A 133 18.25 4.87 -0.94
CA ARG A 133 18.48 5.88 0.10
C ARG A 133 17.45 5.74 1.22
N ASP A 134 17.87 5.14 2.34
CA ASP A 134 17.01 4.97 3.52
C ASP A 134 16.99 6.26 4.38
N ILE A 135 16.28 7.28 3.88
CA ILE A 135 15.96 8.51 4.64
C ILE A 135 14.65 8.36 5.45
N ARG A 136 13.70 7.55 4.96
CA ARG A 136 12.36 7.46 5.56
C ARG A 136 12.26 6.45 6.70
N CYS A 137 13.11 5.42 6.80
CA CYS A 137 13.10 4.51 7.96
C CYS A 137 14.02 5.00 9.10
N SER A 138 13.97 6.29 9.40
CA SER A 138 14.75 6.93 10.47
C SER A 138 13.84 7.43 11.59
N GLN A 139 14.33 7.49 12.83
CA GLN A 139 13.57 8.03 13.97
C GLN A 139 13.21 9.53 13.82
N GLN A 140 13.87 10.23 12.89
CA GLN A 140 13.60 11.62 12.54
C GLN A 140 12.52 11.76 11.46
N TYR A 141 12.11 10.67 10.80
CA TYR A 141 11.11 10.72 9.74
C TYR A 141 9.69 10.80 10.32
N ILE A 142 9.01 11.90 10.01
CA ILE A 142 7.60 12.15 10.32
C ILE A 142 6.92 12.40 8.98
N GLY A 143 6.48 11.34 8.30
CA GLY A 143 6.02 11.42 6.92
C GLY A 143 5.41 10.13 6.38
N SER A 144 5.24 10.05 5.05
CA SER A 144 4.29 9.12 4.45
C SER A 144 4.63 7.64 4.66
N HIS A 145 3.63 6.92 5.16
CA HIS A 145 3.56 5.46 5.12
C HIS A 145 2.79 5.09 3.85
N ASP A 146 3.48 4.93 2.72
CA ASP A 146 2.86 4.64 1.41
C ASP A 146 2.40 3.16 1.28
N THR A 147 2.16 2.48 2.41
CA THR A 147 1.89 1.04 2.52
C THR A 147 1.15 0.72 3.81
N TYR A 148 0.02 0.02 3.69
CA TYR A 148 -0.87 -0.36 4.80
C TYR A 148 -1.13 -1.87 4.76
N ILE A 149 -0.53 -2.66 5.65
CA ILE A 149 -0.74 -4.12 5.69
C ILE A 149 -1.57 -4.51 6.92
N PHE A 150 -2.75 -5.11 6.72
CA PHE A 150 -3.70 -5.47 7.78
C PHE A 150 -4.47 -6.76 7.45
N LYS A 151 -5.22 -7.31 8.42
CA LYS A 151 -6.02 -8.52 8.24
C LYS A 151 -7.53 -8.24 8.38
N PRO A 152 -8.33 -8.22 7.29
CA PRO A 152 -9.78 -8.10 7.38
C PRO A 152 -10.41 -9.39 7.96
N PRO A 153 -11.55 -9.31 8.67
CA PRO A 153 -12.42 -8.15 8.78
C PRO A 153 -11.94 -7.09 9.80
N ILE A 154 -11.94 -5.84 9.36
CA ILE A 154 -11.81 -4.64 10.20
C ILE A 154 -13.09 -4.49 11.04
N LYS A 155 -12.93 -4.26 12.35
CA LYS A 155 -14.02 -3.96 13.30
C LYS A 155 -14.64 -2.58 13.02
N ASN A 156 -15.93 -2.38 13.32
CA ASN A 156 -16.62 -1.08 13.17
C ASN A 156 -16.47 -0.46 11.76
N PHE A 157 -16.32 -1.29 10.73
CA PHE A 157 -15.85 -0.88 9.41
C PHE A 157 -16.67 0.25 8.77
N GLN A 158 -17.99 0.28 8.95
CA GLN A 158 -18.82 1.34 8.38
C GLN A 158 -18.42 2.74 8.89
N GLU A 159 -18.01 2.84 10.14
CA GLU A 159 -17.58 4.12 10.74
C GLU A 159 -16.24 4.60 10.16
N VAL A 160 -15.37 3.67 9.76
CA VAL A 160 -14.10 3.95 9.04
C VAL A 160 -14.39 4.30 7.58
N TYR A 161 -15.24 3.53 6.91
CA TYR A 161 -15.62 3.72 5.50
C TYR A 161 -16.22 5.12 5.26
N ASN A 162 -17.05 5.60 6.18
CA ASN A 162 -17.69 6.92 6.09
C ASN A 162 -16.69 8.09 6.16
N GLU A 163 -15.49 7.89 6.73
CA GLU A 163 -14.46 8.94 6.90
C GLU A 163 -13.32 8.84 5.88
N THR A 164 -13.13 7.67 5.28
CA THR A 164 -11.96 7.33 4.45
C THR A 164 -12.22 7.48 2.94
N ASN A 165 -13.17 8.34 2.55
CA ASN A 165 -13.43 8.73 1.16
C ASN A 165 -12.35 9.69 0.62
N ILE A 166 -11.10 9.24 0.66
CA ILE A 166 -9.86 9.96 0.39
C ILE A 166 -9.15 9.18 -0.72
N TYR A 167 -8.62 9.85 -1.75
CA TYR A 167 -7.91 9.15 -2.83
C TYR A 167 -6.64 8.44 -2.35
N VAL A 168 -6.37 7.26 -2.90
CA VAL A 168 -5.09 6.58 -2.73
C VAL A 168 -4.02 7.32 -3.55
N GLY A 169 -2.94 7.71 -2.88
CA GLY A 169 -1.89 8.57 -3.43
C GLY A 169 -2.35 10.01 -3.77
N GLY A 170 -1.41 10.96 -3.71
CA GLY A 170 -1.63 12.32 -4.24
C GLY A 170 -2.63 13.20 -3.49
N VAL A 171 -2.91 12.91 -2.21
CA VAL A 171 -3.60 13.78 -1.25
C VAL A 171 -2.74 13.89 0.00
N GLY A 172 -2.43 15.11 0.44
CA GLY A 172 -1.55 15.32 1.60
C GLY A 172 -2.20 14.88 2.92
N GLY A 173 -1.51 14.10 3.74
CA GLY A 173 -2.09 13.65 5.02
C GLY A 173 -3.21 12.64 4.87
N GLY A 174 -3.44 12.08 3.66
CA GLY A 174 -4.38 10.97 3.48
C GLY A 174 -3.96 9.79 4.35
N GLU A 175 -2.68 9.47 4.29
CA GLU A 175 -1.96 8.45 5.06
C GLU A 175 -2.26 8.54 6.57
N ASN A 176 -1.93 9.69 7.17
CA ASN A 176 -2.18 10.03 8.57
C ASN A 176 -3.64 9.85 8.94
N ARG A 177 -4.53 10.25 8.04
CA ARG A 177 -5.97 10.24 8.27
C ARG A 177 -6.56 8.83 8.28
N ILE A 178 -6.16 7.92 7.39
CA ILE A 178 -6.68 6.55 7.39
C ILE A 178 -6.22 5.81 8.63
N MET A 179 -4.95 5.98 9.02
CA MET A 179 -4.41 5.40 10.25
C MET A 179 -5.19 5.91 11.46
N PHE A 180 -5.45 7.22 11.54
CA PHE A 180 -6.25 7.81 12.61
C PHE A 180 -7.66 7.19 12.71
N GLU A 181 -8.38 7.05 11.60
CA GLU A 181 -9.74 6.46 11.62
C GLU A 181 -9.71 4.96 11.93
N LEU A 182 -8.72 4.20 11.45
CA LEU A 182 -8.55 2.78 11.79
C LEU A 182 -8.29 2.60 13.28
N GLU A 183 -7.37 3.37 13.88
CA GLU A 183 -7.08 3.26 15.32
C GLU A 183 -8.30 3.68 16.17
N ASN A 184 -8.81 4.89 15.96
CA ASN A 184 -9.85 5.46 16.83
C ASN A 184 -11.21 4.76 16.69
N LYS A 185 -11.56 4.25 15.51
CA LYS A 185 -12.90 3.66 15.27
C LYS A 185 -12.90 2.13 15.28
N SER A 186 -11.85 1.47 14.78
CA SER A 186 -11.79 0.00 14.77
C SER A 186 -11.02 -0.61 15.95
N GLY A 187 -10.21 0.17 16.66
CA GLY A 187 -9.31 -0.35 17.70
C GLY A 187 -8.14 -1.16 17.11
N ILE A 188 -7.72 -0.80 15.90
CA ILE A 188 -6.45 -1.24 15.32
C ILE A 188 -5.29 -0.53 16.03
N ILE A 189 -4.11 -1.14 16.05
CA ILE A 189 -2.86 -0.53 16.51
C ILE A 189 -1.87 -0.53 15.35
N SER A 190 -1.26 0.61 15.05
CA SER A 190 -0.32 0.76 13.92
C SER A 190 1.15 0.58 14.34
N TYR A 191 1.94 -0.05 13.49
CA TYR A 191 3.36 -0.35 13.71
C TYR A 191 4.18 -0.11 12.45
N ASN A 192 5.42 0.37 12.60
CA ASN A 192 6.33 0.68 11.50
C ASN A 192 7.65 -0.12 11.58
N PRO A 193 7.65 -1.44 11.37
CA PRO A 193 8.85 -2.30 11.38
C PRO A 193 9.70 -2.15 10.11
N CYS A 194 9.79 -0.95 9.52
CA CYS A 194 10.51 -0.70 8.26
C CYS A 194 12.01 -1.01 8.34
N LYS A 195 12.58 -1.18 9.54
CA LYS A 195 13.97 -1.63 9.72
C LYS A 195 14.14 -3.10 9.34
N LEU A 196 13.09 -3.91 9.56
CA LEU A 196 13.05 -5.34 9.31
C LEU A 196 12.37 -5.70 7.98
N ILE A 197 11.26 -5.02 7.66
CA ILE A 197 10.44 -5.27 6.47
C ILE A 197 10.61 -4.10 5.50
N LYS A 198 11.17 -4.36 4.31
CA LYS A 198 11.54 -3.35 3.34
C LYS A 198 10.49 -3.20 2.24
N ALA A 199 9.89 -2.02 2.23
CA ALA A 199 9.17 -1.47 1.09
C ALA A 199 10.05 -0.39 0.44
N TYR A 200 10.01 -0.30 -0.89
CA TYR A 200 10.83 0.57 -1.72
C TYR A 200 9.93 1.44 -2.60
N HIS A 201 10.31 2.69 -2.83
CA HIS A 201 9.56 3.69 -3.58
C HIS A 201 10.34 4.09 -4.84
N SER A 202 9.81 3.69 -6.00
CA SER A 202 10.35 4.03 -7.32
C SER A 202 9.76 5.37 -7.76
N HIS A 203 10.50 6.46 -7.55
CA HIS A 203 10.03 7.82 -7.87
C HIS A 203 11.15 8.82 -8.17
N GLU A 204 12.24 8.34 -8.78
CA GLU A 204 13.42 9.14 -9.13
C GLU A 204 13.06 10.39 -9.95
N SER A 205 12.10 10.27 -10.87
CA SER A 205 11.55 11.34 -11.72
C SER A 205 10.85 12.46 -10.96
N ASN A 206 10.39 12.20 -9.72
CA ASN A 206 9.58 13.11 -8.89
C ASN A 206 8.29 13.66 -9.54
N VAL A 207 7.81 13.08 -10.64
CA VAL A 207 6.57 13.47 -11.34
C VAL A 207 5.36 13.17 -10.46
N ARG A 208 4.55 14.18 -10.08
CA ARG A 208 3.40 13.99 -9.17
C ARG A 208 2.12 14.62 -9.71
N HIS A 209 1.06 13.82 -9.76
CA HIS A 209 -0.29 14.23 -10.16
C HIS A 209 -1.23 14.28 -8.96
N GLY A 210 -1.83 15.44 -8.68
CA GLY A 210 -2.75 15.63 -7.57
C GLY A 210 -2.67 17.03 -6.95
N ASP A 211 -3.73 17.44 -6.26
CA ASP A 211 -3.73 18.70 -5.52
C ASP A 211 -2.94 18.56 -4.20
N ARG A 212 -1.95 19.42 -4.00
CA ARG A 212 -1.13 19.48 -2.78
C ARG A 212 -1.63 20.51 -1.77
N ASN A 213 -2.62 21.33 -2.14
CA ASN A 213 -3.15 22.40 -1.28
C ASN A 213 -4.16 21.84 -0.26
N TYR A 214 -4.91 20.80 -0.63
CA TYR A 214 -5.79 20.09 0.29
C TYR A 214 -5.02 19.10 1.20
N ARG A 215 -5.41 19.06 2.50
CA ARG A 215 -4.94 18.07 3.49
C ARG A 215 -6.08 17.34 4.20
N ALA A 216 -6.02 16.01 4.19
CA ALA A 216 -7.04 15.14 4.78
C ALA A 216 -6.88 14.92 6.31
N ASP A 217 -5.68 15.14 6.86
CA ASP A 217 -5.36 15.07 8.30
C ASP A 217 -5.59 16.39 9.07
N SER A 218 -6.33 17.32 8.44
CA SER A 218 -6.83 18.53 9.07
C SER A 218 -7.62 18.21 10.36
N ASN A 219 -7.66 19.18 11.29
CA ASN A 219 -8.25 19.02 12.63
C ASN A 219 -7.56 17.96 13.52
N LYS A 220 -6.23 17.81 13.40
CA LYS A 220 -5.39 16.90 14.20
C LYS A 220 -5.72 15.41 14.04
N ARG A 221 -6.36 15.01 12.94
CA ARG A 221 -6.68 13.60 12.65
C ARG A 221 -5.46 12.90 12.04
N THR A 222 -4.43 12.72 12.86
CA THR A 222 -3.10 12.20 12.48
C THR A 222 -2.56 11.24 13.53
N VAL A 223 -1.65 10.35 13.13
CA VAL A 223 -0.99 9.34 13.98
C VAL A 223 0.51 9.43 13.73
N TRP A 224 1.32 9.30 14.79
CA TRP A 224 2.78 9.25 14.70
C TRP A 224 3.28 7.84 15.05
N ILE A 225 3.93 7.18 14.08
CA ILE A 225 4.34 5.77 14.18
C ILE A 225 5.85 5.65 13.88
N PRO A 226 6.72 5.82 14.88
CA PRO A 226 8.16 5.78 14.68
C PRO A 226 8.63 4.38 14.20
N PRO A 227 9.72 4.32 13.41
CA PRO A 227 10.35 3.05 13.05
C PRO A 227 10.73 2.18 14.25
N ILE A 228 10.37 0.89 14.21
CA ILE A 228 10.67 -0.10 15.25
C ILE A 228 11.63 -1.20 14.77
N ASP A 229 12.44 -1.68 15.71
CA ASP A 229 13.55 -2.63 15.51
C ASP A 229 13.15 -4.09 15.78
N LYS A 230 11.86 -4.34 16.05
CA LYS A 230 11.26 -5.67 16.32
C LYS A 230 9.91 -5.81 15.62
N LEU A 231 9.47 -7.05 15.41
CA LEU A 231 8.10 -7.32 14.96
C LEU A 231 7.08 -7.12 16.12
N PRO A 232 5.82 -6.75 15.82
CA PRO A 232 4.78 -6.48 16.81
C PRO A 232 3.85 -7.66 17.12
#